data_AF-A0A6J2UFX3-F1
#
_entry.id   AF-A0A6J2UFX3-F1
#
_cell.length_a   1.000
_cell.length_b   1.000
_cell.length_c   1.000
_cell.angle_alpha   90.00
_cell.angle_beta   90.00
_cell.angle_gamma   90.00
#
_symmetry.space_group_name_H-M   'P 1'
#
loop_
_entity.id
_entity.type
_entity.pdbx_description
1 polymer ?
#
loop_
_entity_poly.entity_id
_entity_poly.type
_entity_poly.pdbx_seq_one_letter_code
_entity_poly.pdbx_strand_id
1 'polypeptide(L)'
;MLTTQQEARCPGFCDCTFPSCTDVNDHNGPITNLVKCICGEDSGNGLQWKWHHSEESDVQIDGRDIIFHPIYSQGTAIVRGDQLLEADKVHFWEMRVITALAGTDVMFGIGTDGVNLEQFKFHFVSALGTNAQSWGYSYNGRTQHCGEQLPYGQKFSQGCLVGIFLDRMRGHLEFYLNRRSLGVAYTNIPTNPNTKIYPMLQPCN
;
A
#
# COMPACT_ATOMS: atom_id res chain seq x y z
N MET A 1 -13.81 -5.40 -28.18
CA MET A 1 -14.85 -5.44 -27.12
C MET A 1 -14.11 -5.50 -25.78
N LEU A 2 -13.86 -4.34 -25.17
CA LEU A 2 -13.26 -4.25 -23.83
C LEU A 2 -14.36 -4.60 -22.83
N THR A 3 -14.13 -5.67 -22.08
CA THR A 3 -15.07 -6.23 -21.11
C THR A 3 -15.38 -5.24 -19.99
N THR A 4 -16.66 -5.13 -19.68
CA THR A 4 -17.33 -4.40 -18.57
C THR A 4 -16.79 -4.63 -17.15
N GLN A 5 -15.69 -5.38 -16.98
CA GLN A 5 -15.09 -5.65 -15.67
C GLN A 5 -14.17 -4.53 -15.15
N GLN A 6 -13.76 -3.58 -15.99
CA GLN A 6 -12.77 -2.56 -15.60
C GLN A 6 -13.37 -1.42 -14.75
N GLU A 7 -14.70 -1.33 -14.63
CA GLU A 7 -15.38 -0.28 -13.85
C GLU A 7 -15.81 -0.74 -12.45
N ALA A 8 -16.03 -2.03 -12.21
CA ALA A 8 -16.48 -2.54 -10.93
C ALA A 8 -15.32 -2.61 -9.91
N ARG A 9 -15.49 -2.01 -8.73
CA ARG A 9 -14.54 -2.16 -7.61
C ARG A 9 -14.52 -3.61 -7.14
N CYS A 10 -13.33 -4.09 -6.76
CA CYS A 10 -13.17 -5.41 -6.15
C CYS A 10 -14.01 -5.46 -4.86
N PRO A 11 -14.85 -6.49 -4.67
CA PRO A 11 -15.57 -6.66 -3.40
C PRO A 11 -14.58 -6.92 -2.26
N GLY A 12 -15.01 -6.67 -1.03
CA GLY A 12 -14.24 -7.01 0.16
C GLY A 12 -13.87 -8.50 0.19
N PHE A 13 -12.78 -8.84 0.88
CA PHE A 13 -12.32 -10.22 1.02
C PHE A 13 -13.33 -11.13 1.74
N CYS A 14 -14.13 -10.55 2.63
CA CYS A 14 -15.13 -11.23 3.44
C CYS A 14 -16.31 -10.28 3.71
N ASP A 15 -17.41 -10.84 4.21
CA ASP A 15 -18.64 -10.09 4.51
C ASP A 15 -18.66 -9.44 5.91
N CYS A 16 -17.51 -9.35 6.57
CA CYS A 16 -17.41 -8.66 7.85
C CYS A 16 -17.68 -7.16 7.71
N THR A 17 -18.31 -6.59 8.72
CA THR A 17 -18.54 -5.14 8.80
C THR A 17 -17.24 -4.42 9.16
N PHE A 18 -16.94 -3.37 8.40
CA PHE A 18 -15.85 -2.44 8.68
C PHE A 18 -16.43 -1.08 9.11
N PRO A 19 -15.68 -0.28 9.89
CA PRO A 19 -16.18 1.01 10.37
C PRO A 19 -16.46 1.96 9.20
N SER A 20 -17.58 2.67 9.27
CA SER A 20 -17.90 3.77 8.37
C SER A 20 -17.04 5.01 8.67
N CYS A 21 -17.05 6.01 7.79
CA CYS A 21 -16.37 7.28 8.06
C CYS A 21 -16.95 7.99 9.30
N THR A 22 -18.25 7.85 9.55
CA THR A 22 -18.90 8.36 10.76
C THR A 22 -18.39 7.64 12.00
N ASP A 23 -18.31 6.30 11.98
CA ASP A 23 -17.79 5.52 13.11
C ASP A 23 -16.35 5.91 13.44
N VAL A 24 -15.51 6.16 12.42
CA VAL A 24 -14.12 6.60 12.61
C VAL A 24 -14.06 8.01 13.23
N ASN A 25 -14.89 8.94 12.74
CA ASN A 25 -14.89 10.33 13.22
C ASN A 25 -15.41 10.48 14.66
N ASP A 26 -16.39 9.66 15.05
CA ASP A 26 -17.02 9.72 16.37
C ASP A 26 -16.24 8.92 17.44
N HIS A 27 -15.21 8.17 17.04
CA HIS A 27 -14.48 7.29 17.94
C HIS A 27 -13.32 8.00 18.67
N ASN A 28 -13.44 8.09 19.99
CA ASN A 28 -12.36 8.53 20.87
C ASN A 28 -11.48 7.33 21.28
N GLY A 29 -10.60 6.88 20.38
CA GLY A 29 -9.68 5.77 20.62
C GLY A 29 -8.94 5.28 19.37
N PRO A 30 -8.07 4.26 19.49
CA PRO A 30 -7.43 3.63 18.35
C PRO A 30 -8.46 3.06 17.36
N ILE A 31 -8.38 3.44 16.08
CA ILE A 31 -9.28 2.95 15.01
C ILE A 31 -9.27 1.43 14.92
N THR A 32 -8.15 0.80 15.27
CA THR A 32 -7.97 -0.66 15.33
C THR A 32 -9.00 -1.35 16.22
N ASN A 33 -9.49 -0.68 17.29
CA ASN A 33 -10.54 -1.21 18.16
C ASN A 33 -11.92 -1.32 17.48
N LEU A 34 -12.16 -0.54 16.42
CA LEU A 34 -13.39 -0.61 15.63
C LEU A 34 -13.39 -1.80 14.67
N VAL A 35 -12.20 -2.31 14.32
CA VAL A 35 -12.02 -3.36 13.32
C VAL A 35 -11.99 -4.72 14.01
N LYS A 36 -13.12 -5.44 13.96
CA LYS A 36 -13.24 -6.77 14.58
C LYS A 36 -12.89 -7.93 13.64
N CYS A 37 -12.66 -7.63 12.36
CA CYS A 37 -12.48 -8.67 11.34
C CYS A 37 -11.03 -9.17 11.32
N ILE A 38 -10.86 -10.46 11.61
CA ILE A 38 -9.56 -11.17 11.52
C ILE A 38 -9.48 -12.14 10.32
N CYS A 39 -10.48 -12.12 9.42
CA CYS A 39 -10.51 -13.04 8.27
C CYS A 39 -9.28 -12.84 7.36
N GLY A 40 -8.61 -13.93 7.01
CA GLY A 40 -7.44 -13.88 6.13
C GLY A 40 -6.13 -13.52 6.84
N GLU A 41 -6.16 -13.16 8.12
CA GLU A 41 -4.94 -12.97 8.91
C GLU A 41 -4.32 -14.32 9.27
N ASP A 42 -3.06 -14.52 8.90
CA ASP A 42 -2.29 -15.69 9.30
C ASP A 42 -1.55 -15.38 10.60
N SER A 43 -2.00 -16.02 11.69
CA SER A 43 -1.37 -15.87 13.01
C SER A 43 -0.15 -16.78 13.18
N GLY A 44 0.14 -17.67 12.23
CA GLY A 44 1.07 -18.79 12.41
C GLY A 44 2.56 -18.42 12.34
N ASN A 45 2.93 -17.40 11.54
CA ASN A 45 4.34 -17.10 11.26
C ASN A 45 4.84 -15.75 11.80
N GLY A 46 3.96 -14.96 12.42
CA GLY A 46 4.30 -13.61 12.89
C GLY A 46 4.69 -12.64 11.77
N LEU A 47 4.83 -11.36 12.11
CA LEU A 47 5.41 -10.37 11.20
C LEU A 47 6.93 -10.46 11.25
N GLN A 48 7.57 -10.68 10.09
CA GLN A 48 9.04 -10.73 10.00
C GLN A 48 9.70 -9.35 10.04
N TRP A 49 8.93 -8.29 9.78
CA TRP A 49 9.40 -6.90 9.74
C TRP A 49 8.27 -5.96 10.15
N LYS A 50 8.62 -4.70 10.44
CA LYS A 50 7.67 -3.67 10.88
C LYS A 50 7.83 -2.39 10.07
N TRP A 51 6.85 -1.52 10.18
CA TRP A 51 6.93 -0.20 9.55
C TRP A 51 7.91 0.70 10.31
N HIS A 52 8.71 1.45 9.57
CA HIS A 52 9.63 2.43 10.13
C HIS A 52 8.83 3.61 10.68
N HIS A 53 8.95 3.82 11.99
CA HIS A 53 8.33 4.95 12.68
C HIS A 53 9.24 6.18 12.61
N SER A 54 8.70 7.30 12.13
CA SER A 54 9.33 8.61 12.20
C SER A 54 8.47 9.53 13.06
N GLU A 55 9.07 10.15 14.09
CA GLU A 55 8.38 11.11 14.97
C GLU A 55 7.89 12.35 14.22
N GLU A 56 8.46 12.63 13.05
CA GLU A 56 8.11 13.79 12.22
C GLU A 56 7.02 13.50 11.19
N SER A 57 6.65 12.23 11.03
CA SER A 57 5.63 11.78 10.08
C SER A 57 4.23 11.86 10.69
N ASP A 58 3.25 12.30 9.90
CA ASP A 58 1.84 12.33 10.29
C ASP A 58 1.19 10.94 10.08
N VAL A 59 1.86 9.92 10.60
CA VAL A 59 1.52 8.50 10.46
C VAL A 59 1.63 7.85 11.82
N GLN A 60 0.52 7.28 12.29
CA GLN A 60 0.48 6.48 13.50
C GLN A 60 0.63 5.00 13.14
N ILE A 61 1.63 4.34 13.70
CA ILE A 61 1.87 2.90 13.53
C ILE A 61 1.58 2.22 14.87
N ASP A 62 0.63 1.29 14.88
CA ASP A 62 0.31 0.45 16.04
C ASP A 62 0.47 -1.03 15.66
N GLY A 63 1.63 -1.58 15.99
CA GLY A 63 2.00 -2.94 15.60
C GLY A 63 2.03 -3.13 14.08
N ARG A 64 0.94 -3.68 13.53
CA ARG A 64 0.77 -3.98 12.09
C ARG A 64 -0.02 -2.89 11.37
N ASP A 65 -0.80 -2.13 12.13
CA ASP A 65 -1.76 -1.19 11.60
C ASP A 65 -1.09 0.15 11.35
N ILE A 66 -1.48 0.77 10.24
CA ILE A 66 -0.99 2.08 9.84
C ILE A 66 -2.19 2.98 9.66
N ILE A 67 -2.21 4.07 10.41
CA ILE A 67 -3.21 5.12 10.32
C ILE A 67 -2.50 6.37 9.84
N PHE A 68 -2.88 6.85 8.66
CA PHE A 68 -2.35 8.09 8.11
C PHE A 68 -3.24 9.25 8.50
N HIS A 69 -2.63 10.40 8.77
CA HIS A 69 -3.32 11.66 9.07
C HIS A 69 -4.43 11.48 10.13
N PRO A 70 -4.11 10.96 11.33
CA PRO A 70 -5.11 10.61 12.35
C PRO A 70 -5.94 11.79 12.83
N ILE A 71 -5.47 13.03 12.64
CA ILE A 71 -6.20 14.26 12.99
C ILE A 71 -6.71 14.96 11.73
N TYR A 72 -5.81 15.36 10.83
CA TYR A 72 -6.14 15.96 9.53
C TYR A 72 -4.93 15.90 8.60
N SER A 73 -5.17 15.94 7.28
CA SER A 73 -4.13 15.88 6.26
C SER A 73 -3.60 17.27 5.91
N GLN A 74 -2.28 17.46 5.92
CA GLN A 74 -1.61 18.67 5.39
C GLN A 74 -0.87 18.47 4.08
N GLY A 75 -0.74 17.22 3.64
CA GLY A 75 -0.08 16.84 2.41
C GLY A 75 -0.06 15.33 2.28
N THR A 76 1.02 14.80 1.72
CA THR A 76 1.19 13.37 1.45
C THR A 76 2.24 12.78 2.40
N ALA A 77 1.84 11.74 3.14
CA ALA A 77 2.76 10.95 3.94
C ALA A 77 3.19 9.67 3.21
N ILE A 78 4.43 9.23 3.43
CA ILE A 78 4.96 7.96 2.92
C ILE A 78 5.48 7.17 4.11
N VAL A 79 5.07 5.91 4.24
CA VAL A 79 5.65 4.97 5.20
C VAL A 79 6.48 3.93 4.46
N ARG A 80 7.58 3.51 5.09
CA ARG A 80 8.52 2.52 4.57
C ARG A 80 8.71 1.40 5.59
N GLY A 81 8.93 0.17 5.15
CA GLY A 81 9.37 -0.92 6.04
C GLY A 81 10.75 -0.64 6.66
N ASP A 82 11.04 -1.28 7.79
CA ASP A 82 12.33 -1.19 8.46
C ASP A 82 13.35 -2.22 7.96
N GLN A 83 12.88 -3.30 7.33
CA GLN A 83 13.72 -4.33 6.73
C GLN A 83 13.87 -4.14 5.22
N LEU A 84 15.07 -4.48 4.75
CA LEU A 84 15.39 -4.56 3.34
C LEU A 84 14.69 -5.76 2.70
N LEU A 85 14.06 -5.56 1.55
CA LEU A 85 13.69 -6.66 0.66
C LEU A 85 15.00 -7.15 0.04
N GLU A 86 15.58 -8.23 0.53
CA GLU A 86 16.89 -8.70 0.07
C GLU A 86 16.91 -9.08 -1.42
N ALA A 87 18.04 -8.87 -2.08
CA ALA A 87 18.27 -9.38 -3.44
C ALA A 87 18.28 -10.92 -3.46
N ASP A 88 18.10 -11.49 -4.66
CA ASP A 88 18.07 -12.94 -4.89
C ASP A 88 17.00 -13.72 -4.09
N LYS A 89 16.01 -13.03 -3.55
CA LYS A 89 14.86 -13.61 -2.84
C LYS A 89 13.54 -13.23 -3.48
N VAL A 90 12.52 -14.01 -3.17
CA VAL A 90 11.13 -13.67 -3.42
C VAL A 90 10.53 -13.19 -2.11
N HIS A 91 9.84 -12.04 -2.17
CA HIS A 91 9.16 -11.43 -1.03
C HIS A 91 7.68 -11.35 -1.31
N PHE A 92 6.88 -11.62 -0.29
CA PHE A 92 5.44 -11.48 -0.35
C PHE A 92 4.92 -10.94 0.97
N TRP A 93 4.03 -9.95 0.89
CA TRP A 93 3.27 -9.46 2.04
C TRP A 93 1.87 -9.05 1.60
N GLU A 94 0.92 -9.13 2.52
CA GLU A 94 -0.46 -8.72 2.29
C GLU A 94 -0.83 -7.61 3.27
N MET A 95 -1.58 -6.64 2.78
CA MET A 95 -2.13 -5.53 3.54
C MET A 95 -3.65 -5.54 3.42
N ARG A 96 -4.34 -5.33 4.55
CA ARG A 96 -5.78 -5.17 4.54
C ARG A 96 -6.17 -3.69 4.57
N VAL A 97 -7.11 -3.32 3.72
CA VAL A 97 -7.71 -1.97 3.77
C VAL A 97 -8.84 -1.98 4.80
N ILE A 98 -8.65 -1.33 5.94
CA ILE A 98 -9.59 -1.39 7.07
C ILE A 98 -10.54 -0.18 7.18
N THR A 99 -10.18 0.96 6.60
CA THR A 99 -11.00 2.17 6.52
C THR A 99 -11.48 2.45 5.10
N ALA A 100 -12.54 3.24 4.96
CA ALA A 100 -12.97 3.73 3.66
C ALA A 100 -11.84 4.56 3.03
N LEU A 101 -11.40 4.18 1.84
CA LEU A 101 -10.41 4.96 1.10
C LEU A 101 -11.11 6.22 0.54
N ALA A 102 -10.61 7.37 0.97
CA ALA A 102 -11.00 8.69 0.50
C ALA A 102 -9.76 9.42 -0.02
N GLY A 103 -9.98 10.51 -0.74
CA GLY A 103 -8.90 11.30 -1.35
C GLY A 103 -8.64 10.95 -2.82
N THR A 104 -7.61 11.58 -3.36
CA THR A 104 -7.22 11.44 -4.77
C THR A 104 -6.54 10.10 -5.06
N ASP A 105 -5.76 9.56 -4.13
CA ASP A 105 -5.06 8.28 -4.34
C ASP A 105 -4.67 7.55 -3.05
N VAL A 106 -4.35 6.27 -3.17
CA VAL A 106 -3.69 5.43 -2.15
C VAL A 106 -2.88 4.40 -2.91
N MET A 107 -1.57 4.40 -2.68
CA MET A 107 -0.62 3.60 -3.42
C MET A 107 0.15 2.62 -2.54
N PHE A 108 0.15 1.37 -2.98
CA PHE A 108 0.92 0.26 -2.41
C PHE A 108 2.10 -0.03 -3.32
N GLY A 109 3.29 -0.30 -2.77
CA GLY A 109 4.40 -0.67 -3.61
C GLY A 109 5.73 -0.77 -2.89
N ILE A 110 6.78 -0.37 -3.61
CA ILE A 110 8.16 -0.43 -3.13
C ILE A 110 8.90 0.84 -3.52
N GLY A 111 9.98 1.11 -2.82
CA GLY A 111 10.92 2.16 -3.21
C GLY A 111 12.31 1.93 -2.65
N THR A 112 13.27 2.65 -3.21
CA THR A 112 14.67 2.57 -2.82
C THR A 112 14.94 3.40 -1.56
N ASP A 113 16.17 3.33 -1.03
CA ASP A 113 16.66 4.28 -0.03
C ASP A 113 16.85 5.71 -0.58
N GLY A 114 16.69 5.93 -1.89
CA GLY A 114 16.68 7.24 -2.51
C GLY A 114 15.35 8.00 -2.42
N VAL A 115 14.27 7.36 -1.95
CA VAL A 115 12.98 8.04 -1.74
C VAL A 115 13.06 8.93 -0.50
N ASN A 116 12.82 10.24 -0.68
CA ASN A 116 12.66 11.16 0.43
C ASN A 116 11.22 11.08 0.98
N LEU A 117 11.07 10.54 2.18
CA LEU A 117 9.77 10.29 2.82
C LEU A 117 9.02 11.58 3.19
N GLU A 118 9.72 12.71 3.28
CA GLU A 118 9.15 14.00 3.72
C GLU A 118 8.96 15.00 2.59
N GLN A 119 9.36 14.64 1.37
CA GLN A 119 9.34 15.53 0.19
C GLN A 119 7.98 16.18 -0.04
N PHE A 120 6.89 15.48 0.29
CA PHE A 120 5.53 15.89 -0.02
C PHE A 120 4.68 16.21 1.22
N LYS A 121 5.30 16.49 2.37
CA LYS A 121 4.63 16.78 3.64
C LYS A 121 3.55 17.89 3.54
N PHE A 122 3.74 18.85 2.63
CA PHE A 122 2.82 19.97 2.37
C PHE A 122 2.26 20.00 0.94
N HIS A 123 2.31 18.86 0.24
CA HIS A 123 1.84 18.73 -1.15
C HIS A 123 0.94 17.50 -1.28
N PHE A 124 -0.21 17.67 -1.91
CA PHE A 124 -1.14 16.57 -2.22
C PHE A 124 -0.76 15.97 -3.57
N VAL A 125 -0.03 14.85 -3.55
CA VAL A 125 0.42 14.15 -4.76
C VAL A 125 0.40 12.63 -4.58
N SER A 126 0.14 11.90 -5.66
CA SER A 126 0.46 10.47 -5.77
C SER A 126 1.98 10.29 -5.80
N ALA A 127 2.64 10.25 -4.63
CA ALA A 127 4.09 10.31 -4.49
C ALA A 127 4.85 9.06 -5.00
N LEU A 128 4.36 7.85 -4.73
CA LEU A 128 5.04 6.63 -5.19
C LEU A 128 5.02 6.55 -6.72
N GLY A 129 6.19 6.34 -7.32
CA GLY A 129 6.36 6.31 -8.77
C GLY A 129 6.40 7.67 -9.46
N THR A 130 6.43 8.80 -8.72
CA THR A 130 6.66 10.14 -9.32
C THR A 130 8.02 10.25 -9.99
N ASN A 131 8.98 9.43 -9.56
CA ASN A 131 10.32 9.36 -10.10
C ASN A 131 10.76 7.88 -10.25
N ALA A 132 12.03 7.68 -10.61
CA ALA A 132 12.61 6.35 -10.81
C ALA A 132 12.95 5.59 -9.52
N GLN A 133 12.72 6.18 -8.33
CA GLN A 133 13.10 5.59 -7.05
C GLN A 133 11.97 4.75 -6.42
N SER A 134 10.77 4.75 -6.99
CA SER A 134 9.63 3.98 -6.45
C SER A 134 8.69 3.47 -7.54
N TRP A 135 7.89 2.47 -7.18
CA TRP A 135 6.90 1.80 -8.03
C TRP A 135 5.63 1.65 -7.21
N GLY A 136 4.48 2.09 -7.74
CA GLY A 136 3.24 2.15 -6.97
C GLY A 136 2.03 1.62 -7.73
N TYR A 137 1.15 0.92 -7.02
CA TYR A 137 -0.17 0.49 -7.47
C TYR A 137 -1.26 1.22 -6.70
N SER A 138 -2.08 1.97 -7.43
CA SER A 138 -3.16 2.81 -6.94
C SER A 138 -4.44 2.02 -6.70
N TYR A 139 -5.22 2.41 -5.68
CA TYR A 139 -6.58 1.91 -5.47
C TYR A 139 -7.53 2.17 -6.65
N ASN A 140 -7.16 3.10 -7.54
CA ASN A 140 -7.84 3.38 -8.80
C ASN A 140 -7.51 2.39 -9.93
N GLY A 141 -6.74 1.32 -9.67
CA GLY A 141 -6.45 0.28 -10.65
C GLY A 141 -5.31 0.63 -11.62
N ARG A 142 -4.46 1.59 -11.25
CA ARG A 142 -3.36 2.11 -12.09
C ARG A 142 -2.01 1.85 -11.46
N THR A 143 -0.99 1.65 -12.29
CA THR A 143 0.41 1.63 -11.88
C THR A 143 1.05 2.98 -12.14
N GLN A 144 2.00 3.39 -11.30
CA GLN A 144 2.79 4.61 -11.47
C GLN A 144 4.29 4.35 -11.32
N HIS A 145 5.10 4.85 -12.25
CA HIS A 145 6.56 4.84 -12.18
C HIS A 145 7.14 5.90 -13.14
N CYS A 146 8.23 6.58 -12.76
CA CYS A 146 8.83 7.67 -13.56
C CYS A 146 7.83 8.77 -13.98
N GLY A 147 6.80 9.02 -13.18
CA GLY A 147 5.75 10.00 -13.46
C GLY A 147 4.70 9.54 -14.48
N GLU A 148 4.83 8.33 -15.04
CA GLU A 148 3.87 7.76 -15.97
C GLU A 148 2.83 6.91 -15.24
N GLN A 149 1.55 7.07 -15.59
CA GLN A 149 0.45 6.29 -15.04
C GLN A 149 -0.25 5.43 -16.10
N LEU A 150 -0.23 4.12 -15.89
CA LEU A 150 -0.81 3.16 -16.84
C LEU A 150 -1.98 2.39 -16.22
N PRO A 151 -3.03 2.06 -17.00
CA PRO A 151 -4.03 1.08 -16.56
C PRO A 151 -3.35 -0.28 -16.32
N TYR A 152 -3.71 -0.95 -15.22
CA TYR A 152 -3.10 -2.22 -14.86
C TYR A 152 -4.13 -3.23 -14.35
N GLY A 153 -4.78 -2.91 -13.24
CA GLY A 153 -5.61 -3.86 -12.50
C GLY A 153 -6.99 -3.33 -12.17
N GLN A 154 -7.70 -4.08 -11.33
CA GLN A 154 -9.01 -3.66 -10.83
C GLN A 154 -8.87 -2.54 -9.79
N LYS A 155 -9.92 -1.74 -9.61
CA LYS A 155 -10.03 -0.84 -8.45
C LYS A 155 -10.30 -1.65 -7.19
N PHE A 156 -9.87 -1.18 -6.02
CA PHE A 156 -10.18 -1.82 -4.74
C PHE A 156 -10.61 -0.81 -3.68
N SER A 157 -11.15 -1.30 -2.56
CA SER A 157 -11.68 -0.48 -1.48
C SER A 157 -11.56 -1.17 -0.13
N GLN A 158 -12.17 -0.57 0.90
CA GLN A 158 -12.29 -1.15 2.24
C GLN A 158 -12.70 -2.63 2.20
N GLY A 159 -12.08 -3.41 3.08
CA GLY A 159 -12.24 -4.86 3.20
C GLY A 159 -11.40 -5.70 2.24
N CYS A 160 -10.79 -5.10 1.21
CA CYS A 160 -9.92 -5.83 0.28
C CYS A 160 -8.57 -6.18 0.93
N LEU A 161 -8.01 -7.32 0.54
CA LEU A 161 -6.61 -7.67 0.77
C LEU A 161 -5.80 -7.31 -0.47
N VAL A 162 -4.76 -6.50 -0.30
CA VAL A 162 -3.79 -6.14 -1.32
C VAL A 162 -2.51 -6.90 -1.04
N GLY A 163 -2.19 -7.88 -1.88
CA GLY A 163 -0.93 -8.62 -1.82
C GLY A 163 0.10 -8.02 -2.76
N ILE A 164 1.35 -7.98 -2.32
CA ILE A 164 2.48 -7.52 -3.13
C ILE A 164 3.48 -8.67 -3.21
N PHE A 165 3.78 -9.08 -4.44
CA PHE A 165 4.76 -10.11 -4.75
C PHE A 165 5.94 -9.49 -5.48
N LEU A 166 7.13 -9.62 -4.92
CA LEU A 166 8.37 -9.12 -5.49
C LEU A 166 9.36 -10.27 -5.69
N ASP A 167 9.69 -10.56 -6.95
CA ASP A 167 10.79 -11.42 -7.34
C ASP A 167 12.03 -10.55 -7.61
N ARG A 168 12.96 -10.51 -6.66
CA ARG A 168 14.22 -9.74 -6.79
C ARG A 168 15.25 -10.41 -7.71
N MET A 169 15.07 -11.68 -8.07
CA MET A 169 15.94 -12.36 -9.03
C MET A 169 15.60 -11.94 -10.46
N ARG A 170 14.31 -11.87 -10.78
CA ARG A 170 13.81 -11.48 -12.12
C ARG A 170 13.55 -9.99 -12.26
N GLY A 171 13.48 -9.26 -11.14
CA GLY A 171 13.10 -7.85 -11.15
C GLY A 171 11.63 -7.66 -11.48
N HIS A 172 10.77 -8.56 -11.00
CA HIS A 172 9.34 -8.55 -11.29
C HIS A 172 8.54 -8.16 -10.04
N LEU A 173 7.65 -7.19 -10.20
CA LEU A 173 6.69 -6.79 -9.17
C LEU A 173 5.28 -7.05 -9.67
N GLU A 174 4.49 -7.74 -8.85
CA GLU A 174 3.13 -8.15 -9.15
C GLU A 174 2.22 -7.86 -7.96
N PHE A 175 0.97 -7.49 -8.23
CA PHE A 175 -0.02 -7.23 -7.20
C PHE A 175 -1.15 -8.26 -7.24
N TYR A 176 -1.72 -8.48 -6.07
CA TYR A 176 -2.81 -9.42 -5.84
C TYR A 176 -3.96 -8.68 -5.17
N LEU A 177 -5.19 -8.98 -5.57
CA LEU A 177 -6.39 -8.55 -4.86
C LEU A 177 -7.15 -9.76 -4.37
N ASN A 178 -7.42 -9.83 -3.06
CA ASN A 178 -8.09 -10.95 -2.42
C ASN A 178 -7.47 -12.30 -2.84
N ARG A 179 -6.12 -12.35 -2.82
CA ARG A 179 -5.29 -13.51 -3.20
C ARG A 179 -5.42 -13.95 -4.67
N ARG A 180 -5.97 -13.11 -5.54
CA ARG A 180 -5.96 -13.31 -7.00
C ARG A 180 -4.93 -12.39 -7.64
N SER A 181 -4.05 -12.99 -8.44
CA SER A 181 -3.06 -12.28 -9.25
C SER A 181 -3.73 -11.29 -10.20
N LEU A 182 -3.13 -10.10 -10.34
CA LEU A 182 -3.46 -9.11 -11.37
C LEU A 182 -2.48 -9.14 -12.55
N GLY A 183 -1.52 -10.07 -12.56
CA GLY A 183 -0.44 -10.18 -13.53
C GLY A 183 0.76 -9.28 -13.21
N VAL A 184 1.90 -9.47 -13.87
CA VAL A 184 3.12 -8.67 -13.58
C VAL A 184 2.91 -7.20 -13.94
N ALA A 185 3.09 -6.31 -12.97
CA ALA A 185 2.96 -4.86 -13.13
C ALA A 185 4.24 -4.21 -13.67
N TYR A 186 5.39 -4.67 -13.18
CA TYR A 186 6.69 -4.12 -13.52
C TYR A 186 7.70 -5.22 -13.73
N THR A 187 8.56 -5.05 -14.73
CA THR A 187 9.64 -5.99 -15.08
C THR A 187 11.03 -5.35 -14.99
N ASN A 188 11.11 -4.13 -14.46
CA ASN A 188 12.32 -3.30 -14.41
C ASN A 188 12.77 -3.01 -12.98
N ILE A 189 12.38 -3.83 -12.00
CA ILE A 189 12.84 -3.63 -10.63
C ILE A 189 14.34 -3.94 -10.54
N PRO A 190 15.17 -3.07 -9.95
CA PRO A 190 16.60 -3.32 -9.81
C PRO A 190 16.90 -4.64 -9.09
N THR A 191 17.67 -5.50 -9.76
CA THR A 191 18.09 -6.81 -9.23
C THR A 191 19.46 -6.75 -8.55
N ASN A 192 20.21 -5.65 -8.73
CA ASN A 192 21.52 -5.47 -8.11
C ASN A 192 21.42 -5.52 -6.58
N PRO A 193 22.25 -6.32 -5.88
CA PRO A 193 22.26 -6.40 -4.42
C PRO A 193 22.58 -5.08 -3.71
N ASN A 194 23.29 -4.15 -4.37
CA ASN A 194 23.60 -2.84 -3.80
C ASN A 194 22.41 -1.88 -3.79
N THR A 195 21.36 -2.15 -4.59
CA THR A 195 20.14 -1.34 -4.56
C THR A 195 19.27 -1.80 -3.40
N LYS A 196 19.15 -0.93 -2.40
CA LYS A 196 18.28 -1.17 -1.26
C LYS A 196 16.84 -0.87 -1.67
N ILE A 197 15.93 -1.80 -1.40
CA ILE A 197 14.51 -1.70 -1.73
C ILE A 197 13.69 -2.06 -0.51
N TYR A 198 12.65 -1.29 -0.23
CA TYR A 198 11.80 -1.42 0.93
C TYR A 198 10.33 -1.45 0.49
N PRO A 199 9.44 -2.12 1.25
CA PRO A 199 8.01 -1.96 1.06
C PRO A 199 7.61 -0.53 1.42
N MET A 200 6.68 0.05 0.65
CA MET A 200 6.18 1.40 0.86
C MET A 200 4.67 1.50 0.67
N LEU A 201 4.06 2.39 1.43
CA LEU A 201 2.64 2.72 1.36
C LEU A 201 2.46 4.23 1.48
N GLN A 202 1.50 4.78 0.74
CA GLN A 202 1.25 6.21 0.72
C GLN A 202 -0.22 6.52 0.38
N PRO A 203 -0.98 7.22 1.24
CA PRO A 203 -2.23 7.86 0.84
C PRO A 203 -1.97 9.22 0.20
N CYS A 204 -2.87 9.67 -0.66
CA CYS A 204 -2.98 11.04 -1.11
C CYS A 204 -4.42 11.49 -0.88
N ASN A 205 -4.59 12.47 0.01
CA ASN A 205 -5.87 13.13 0.19
C ASN A 205 -6.18 14.09 -0.97
#